data_AF-A0A174R0P0-F1
#
_entry.id   AF-A0A174R0P0-F1
#
_cell.length_a   1.000
_cell.length_b   1.000
_cell.length_c   1.000
_cell.angle_alpha   90.00
_cell.angle_beta   90.00
_cell.angle_gamma   90.00
#
_symmetry.space_group_name_H-M   'P 1'
#
loop_
_entity.id
_entity.type
_entity.pdbx_description
1 polymer ?
#
loop_
_entity_poly.entity_id
_entity_poly.type
_entity_poly.pdbx_seq_one_letter_code
_entity_poly.pdbx_strand_id
1 'polypeptide(L)'
;MLTPEYLGSCTDYLLGMYDALNQSIAEDIARRIVKTGRMTDSAKWQIRQLRANGELMQDIVKDVARISGKSQREVKRIFHDSARTGVRYDAQPLLKAGYDIELRISPAMSQILEAAIAKTNGDIRNLTMTTGSTAGGLYLEATNLAYMKVTSGGFSYYEAIREAIKQSAKDGAYVLYGRGRSQLDVAIRRSVLTGVNQTSGKLTELYSEDMGAEYYETTAHSGARPSHAEWQGRVFKIRGSAPGYPNFAETTGYGTGAGLCGWNCRHSFYPFWPGISKPGYSADRLEEYDRAKYKYKGNLLTDYECSQIQRGFERTIREKKRILASYDAAMKESDNEAQIKCIQDDFSSVSVELKQKEKELKNFCRTTNRSYDSTRTQVVAYKDSSGKIVNFGRSTAQKAVWANKKSN
;
A
#
# COMPACT_ATOMS: atom_id res chain seq x y z
N MET A 1 -1.26 16.30 16.95
CA MET A 1 -0.83 15.02 16.37
C MET A 1 -1.60 14.66 15.12
N LEU A 2 -1.03 13.78 14.29
CA LEU A 2 -1.80 13.07 13.28
C LEU A 2 -2.64 11.98 13.92
N THR A 3 -3.90 11.86 13.52
CA THR A 3 -4.77 10.78 14.00
C THR A 3 -4.43 9.46 13.29
N PRO A 4 -4.67 8.31 13.95
CA PRO A 4 -4.51 7.00 13.32
C PRO A 4 -5.37 6.78 12.06
N GLU A 5 -6.51 7.46 11.97
CA GLU A 5 -7.40 7.45 10.81
C GLU A 5 -6.78 8.21 9.64
N TYR A 6 -6.21 9.40 9.89
CA TYR A 6 -5.50 10.19 8.88
C TYR A 6 -4.29 9.42 8.34
N LEU A 7 -3.47 8.85 9.23
CA LEU A 7 -2.34 7.99 8.86
C LEU A 7 -2.82 6.73 8.10
N GLY A 8 -4.05 6.28 8.34
CA GLY A 8 -4.68 5.19 7.63
C GLY A 8 -4.97 5.48 6.15
N SER A 9 -5.24 6.73 5.77
CA SER A 9 -5.71 7.08 4.42
C SER A 9 -4.81 8.06 3.66
N CYS A 10 -3.86 8.73 4.32
CA CYS A 10 -3.07 9.81 3.71
C CYS A 10 -2.21 9.37 2.51
N THR A 11 -1.99 8.06 2.33
CA THR A 11 -1.19 7.49 1.23
C THR A 11 -2.02 6.88 0.09
N ASP A 12 -3.35 6.85 0.19
CA ASP A 12 -4.18 6.04 -0.70
C ASP A 12 -4.08 6.47 -2.18
N TYR A 13 -3.97 7.78 -2.44
CA TYR A 13 -3.80 8.28 -3.81
C TYR A 13 -2.45 7.87 -4.42
N LEU A 14 -1.37 7.92 -3.63
CA LEU A 14 -0.05 7.47 -4.06
C LEU A 14 -0.08 5.97 -4.41
N LEU A 15 -0.79 5.17 -3.63
CA LEU A 15 -0.92 3.73 -3.88
C LEU A 15 -1.64 3.42 -5.18
N GLY A 16 -2.69 4.16 -5.50
CA GLY A 16 -3.35 4.03 -6.79
C GLY A 16 -2.39 4.21 -7.98
N MET A 17 -1.38 5.08 -7.87
CA MET A 17 -0.36 5.23 -8.93
C MET A 17 0.52 3.99 -9.09
N TYR A 18 0.96 3.40 -7.98
CA TYR A 18 1.86 2.24 -8.00
C TYR A 18 1.13 0.94 -8.29
N ASP A 19 -0.14 0.81 -7.91
CA ASP A 19 -1.01 -0.28 -8.33
C ASP A 19 -1.24 -0.24 -9.86
N ALA A 20 -1.46 0.96 -10.42
CA ALA A 20 -1.57 1.13 -11.88
C ALA A 20 -0.26 0.77 -12.60
N LEU A 21 0.90 1.16 -12.08
CA LEU A 21 2.20 0.75 -12.60
C LEU A 21 2.37 -0.77 -12.54
N ASN A 22 2.05 -1.39 -11.41
CA ASN A 22 2.15 -2.84 -11.24
C ASN A 22 1.26 -3.60 -12.23
N GLN A 23 0.04 -3.09 -12.47
CA GLN A 23 -0.85 -3.65 -13.48
C GLN A 23 -0.28 -3.48 -14.91
N SER A 24 0.25 -2.29 -15.26
CA SER A 24 0.89 -2.04 -16.57
C SER A 24 2.02 -3.03 -16.85
N ILE A 25 2.87 -3.27 -15.85
CA ILE A 25 3.97 -4.24 -15.93
C ILE A 25 3.44 -5.66 -16.18
N ALA A 26 2.40 -6.08 -15.45
CA ALA A 26 1.80 -7.40 -15.63
C ALA A 26 1.11 -7.55 -16.99
N GLU A 27 0.50 -6.50 -17.53
CA GLU A 27 -0.07 -6.47 -18.88
C GLU A 27 1.05 -6.59 -19.95
N ASP A 28 2.18 -5.90 -19.77
CA ASP A 28 3.30 -5.95 -20.72
C ASP A 28 4.01 -7.30 -20.74
N ILE A 29 4.24 -7.89 -19.57
CA ILE A 29 4.74 -9.26 -19.46
C ILE A 29 3.81 -10.22 -20.21
N ALA A 30 2.49 -10.10 -20.03
CA ALA A 30 1.53 -10.96 -20.70
C ALA A 30 1.56 -10.83 -22.23
N ARG A 31 1.60 -9.60 -22.76
CA ARG A 31 1.79 -9.35 -24.21
C ARG A 31 3.07 -9.99 -24.72
N ARG A 32 4.19 -9.80 -24.02
CA ARG A 32 5.50 -10.32 -24.45
C ARG A 32 5.58 -11.84 -24.38
N ILE A 33 4.93 -12.49 -23.41
CA ILE A 33 4.80 -13.95 -23.36
C ILE A 33 4.09 -14.45 -24.63
N VAL A 34 2.97 -13.81 -25.04
CA VAL A 34 2.25 -14.16 -26.27
C VAL A 34 3.11 -13.91 -27.50
N LYS A 35 3.71 -12.72 -27.62
CA LYS A 35 4.53 -12.31 -28.77
C LYS A 35 5.78 -13.16 -28.98
N THR A 36 6.36 -13.70 -27.90
CA THR A 36 7.52 -14.60 -28.04
C THR A 36 7.15 -15.90 -28.79
N GLY A 37 5.86 -16.24 -28.80
CA GLY A 37 5.31 -17.26 -29.68
C GLY A 37 5.74 -18.67 -29.34
N ARG A 38 5.50 -19.59 -30.28
CA ARG A 38 5.86 -21.00 -30.12
C ARG A 38 7.37 -21.18 -30.14
N MET A 39 7.82 -22.15 -29.36
CA MET A 39 9.20 -22.55 -29.31
C MET A 39 9.63 -23.13 -30.67
N THR A 40 10.68 -22.56 -31.22
CA THR A 40 11.49 -23.15 -32.29
C THR A 40 12.83 -23.55 -31.66
N ASP A 41 13.82 -23.92 -32.49
CA ASP A 41 15.25 -24.04 -32.12
C ASP A 41 15.65 -23.22 -30.87
N SER A 42 16.15 -23.90 -29.84
CA SER A 42 16.25 -23.41 -28.46
C SER A 42 17.09 -22.13 -28.36
N ALA A 43 18.13 -22.00 -29.17
CA ALA A 43 18.96 -20.80 -29.25
C ALA A 43 18.18 -19.59 -29.78
N LYS A 44 17.37 -19.76 -30.83
CA LYS A 44 16.53 -18.68 -31.37
C LYS A 44 15.45 -18.25 -30.38
N TRP A 45 14.91 -19.19 -29.61
CA TRP A 45 13.95 -18.88 -28.56
C TRP A 45 14.58 -18.08 -27.42
N GLN A 46 15.77 -18.46 -26.94
CA GLN A 46 16.52 -17.72 -25.93
C GLN A 46 16.88 -16.29 -26.38
N ILE A 47 17.25 -16.11 -27.66
CA ILE A 47 17.52 -14.77 -28.22
C ILE A 47 16.25 -13.91 -28.21
N ARG A 48 15.09 -14.46 -28.60
CA ARG A 48 13.80 -13.75 -28.55
C ARG A 48 13.44 -13.35 -27.13
N GLN A 49 13.64 -14.26 -26.17
CA GLN A 49 13.44 -14.02 -24.74
C GLN A 49 14.28 -12.84 -24.24
N LEU A 50 15.59 -12.86 -24.50
CA LEU A 50 16.49 -11.80 -24.04
C LEU A 50 16.18 -10.44 -24.68
N ARG A 51 15.82 -10.41 -25.97
CA ARG A 51 15.42 -9.16 -26.64
C ARG A 51 14.13 -8.60 -26.03
N ALA A 52 13.10 -9.42 -25.88
CA ALA A 52 11.84 -9.00 -25.27
C ALA A 52 12.00 -8.54 -23.82
N ASN A 53 12.92 -9.17 -23.08
CA ASN A 53 13.28 -8.76 -21.72
C ASN A 53 13.98 -7.38 -21.69
N GLY A 54 14.93 -7.14 -22.60
CA GLY A 54 15.61 -5.84 -22.69
C GLY A 54 14.64 -4.70 -23.02
N GLU A 55 13.72 -4.93 -23.95
CA GLU A 55 12.65 -3.98 -24.29
C GLU A 55 11.69 -3.75 -23.10
N LEU A 56 11.27 -4.81 -22.39
CA LEU A 56 10.45 -4.70 -21.18
C LEU A 56 11.12 -3.79 -20.15
N MET A 57 12.42 -4.00 -19.88
CA MET A 57 13.16 -3.16 -18.95
C MET A 57 13.18 -1.69 -19.36
N GLN A 58 13.33 -1.39 -20.66
CA GLN A 58 13.29 -0.02 -21.16
C GLN A 58 11.91 0.63 -21.00
N ASP A 59 10.84 -0.11 -21.29
CA ASP A 59 9.48 0.41 -21.16
C ASP A 59 9.08 0.62 -19.70
N ILE A 60 9.53 -0.24 -18.79
CA ILE A 60 9.36 -0.03 -17.35
C ILE A 60 10.06 1.24 -16.88
N VAL A 61 11.29 1.51 -17.35
CA VAL A 61 11.98 2.76 -17.02
C VAL A 61 11.16 3.98 -17.48
N LYS A 62 10.56 3.93 -18.67
CA LYS A 62 9.67 5.00 -19.16
C LYS A 62 8.41 5.14 -18.32
N ASP A 63 7.79 4.03 -17.93
CA ASP A 63 6.58 4.03 -17.10
C ASP A 63 6.85 4.59 -15.69
N VAL A 64 7.96 4.19 -15.06
CA VAL A 64 8.44 4.77 -13.80
C VAL A 64 8.69 6.26 -13.96
N ALA A 65 9.37 6.70 -15.02
CA ALA A 65 9.64 8.11 -15.27
C ALA A 65 8.34 8.93 -15.43
N ARG A 66 7.33 8.38 -16.11
CA ARG A 66 6.04 9.02 -16.34
C ARG A 66 5.29 9.29 -15.02
N ILE A 67 5.36 8.40 -14.05
CA ILE A 67 4.69 8.57 -12.76
C ILE A 67 5.55 9.32 -11.72
N SER A 68 6.88 9.34 -11.89
CA SER A 68 7.83 9.86 -10.90
C SER A 68 7.55 11.31 -10.51
N GLY A 69 7.34 12.21 -11.47
CA GLY A 69 7.03 13.62 -11.16
C GLY A 69 5.69 13.81 -10.45
N LYS A 70 4.69 12.95 -10.72
CA LYS A 70 3.40 12.97 -10.01
C LYS A 70 3.55 12.43 -8.59
N SER A 71 4.29 11.33 -8.42
CA SER A 71 4.61 10.71 -7.13
C SER A 71 5.34 11.69 -6.22
N GLN A 72 6.38 12.37 -6.72
CA GLN A 72 7.14 13.38 -5.96
C GLN A 72 6.27 14.55 -5.47
N ARG A 73 5.41 15.09 -6.34
CA ARG A 73 4.46 16.15 -5.95
C ARG A 73 3.47 15.68 -4.89
N GLU A 74 3.00 14.44 -5.01
CA GLU A 74 2.07 13.88 -4.04
C GLU A 74 2.73 13.63 -2.68
N VAL A 75 3.95 13.10 -2.65
CA VAL A 75 4.75 12.97 -1.43
C VAL A 75 4.90 14.34 -0.77
N LYS A 76 5.32 15.36 -1.53
CA LYS A 76 5.44 16.73 -1.02
C LYS A 76 4.12 17.24 -0.41
N ARG A 77 3.00 17.04 -1.11
CA ARG A 77 1.66 17.41 -0.63
C ARG A 77 1.33 16.71 0.69
N ILE A 78 1.45 15.39 0.75
CA ILE A 78 1.14 14.60 1.95
C ILE A 78 1.96 15.10 3.14
N PHE A 79 3.25 15.34 2.96
CA PHE A 79 4.13 15.81 4.04
C PHE A 79 3.73 17.20 4.55
N HIS A 80 3.50 18.17 3.66
CA HIS A 80 3.05 19.51 4.08
C HIS A 80 1.68 19.49 4.75
N ASP A 81 0.72 18.76 4.20
CA ASP A 81 -0.62 18.63 4.79
C ASP A 81 -0.54 17.98 6.17
N SER A 82 0.31 16.97 6.31
CA SER A 82 0.55 16.28 7.59
C SER A 82 1.22 17.21 8.62
N ALA A 83 2.23 17.97 8.22
CA ALA A 83 2.90 18.93 9.10
C ALA A 83 1.92 19.99 9.63
N ARG A 84 1.14 20.61 8.73
CA ARG A 84 0.12 21.61 9.09
C ARG A 84 -0.94 21.02 10.01
N THR A 85 -1.40 19.81 9.70
CA THR A 85 -2.40 19.11 10.50
C THR A 85 -1.87 18.77 11.89
N GLY A 86 -0.65 18.23 11.97
CA GLY A 86 0.03 17.86 13.22
C GLY A 86 0.12 19.03 14.19
N VAL A 87 0.76 20.13 13.76
CA VAL A 87 0.95 21.35 14.57
C VAL A 87 -0.39 21.92 15.06
N ARG A 88 -1.39 21.99 14.18
CA ARG A 88 -2.73 22.47 14.57
C ARG A 88 -3.38 21.63 15.67
N TYR A 89 -3.15 20.32 15.65
CA TYR A 89 -3.66 19.43 16.68
C TYR A 89 -2.83 19.48 17.96
N ASP A 90 -1.50 19.57 17.86
CA ASP A 90 -0.61 19.66 19.03
C ASP A 90 -0.88 20.93 19.85
N ALA A 91 -1.27 22.02 19.20
CA ALA A 91 -1.64 23.26 19.88
C ALA A 91 -3.02 23.26 20.54
N GLN A 92 -3.90 22.28 20.25
CA GLN A 92 -5.29 22.30 20.75
C GLN A 92 -5.42 22.36 22.27
N PRO A 93 -4.63 21.61 23.08
CA PRO A 93 -4.76 21.68 24.54
C PRO A 93 -4.53 23.08 25.10
N LEU A 94 -3.48 23.75 24.62
CA LEU A 94 -3.13 25.10 25.08
C LEU A 94 -4.09 26.17 24.52
N LEU A 95 -4.49 26.06 23.24
CA LEU A 95 -5.50 26.97 22.67
C LEU A 95 -6.82 26.91 23.47
N LYS A 96 -7.26 25.71 23.87
CA LYS A 96 -8.46 25.52 24.71
C LYS A 96 -8.28 26.08 26.12
N ALA A 97 -7.05 26.16 26.61
CA ALA A 97 -6.71 26.77 27.89
C ALA A 97 -6.52 28.29 27.80
N GLY A 98 -6.71 28.89 26.61
CA GLY A 98 -6.68 30.34 26.41
C GLY A 98 -5.29 30.92 26.11
N TYR A 99 -4.29 30.09 25.84
CA TYR A 99 -2.97 30.56 25.41
C TYR A 99 -3.01 31.07 23.97
N ASP A 100 -2.34 32.20 23.73
CA ASP A 100 -2.13 32.73 22.38
C ASP A 100 -0.93 32.02 21.73
N ILE A 101 -1.21 31.18 20.73
CA ILE A 101 -0.21 30.33 20.06
C ILE A 101 -0.23 30.61 18.58
N GLU A 102 0.94 30.97 18.04
CA GLU A 102 1.13 31.11 16.62
C GLU A 102 1.13 29.72 15.93
N LEU A 103 0.11 29.45 15.12
CA LEU A 103 -0.02 28.20 14.36
C LEU A 103 0.83 28.21 13.09
N ARG A 104 2.15 28.44 13.21
CA ARG A 104 3.07 28.39 12.08
C ARG A 104 4.08 27.25 12.19
N ILE A 105 4.52 26.78 11.03
CA ILE A 105 5.69 25.91 10.91
C ILE A 105 6.92 26.80 11.05
N SER A 106 7.75 26.57 12.07
CA SER A 106 8.99 27.33 12.28
C SER A 106 10.02 27.02 11.17
N PRO A 107 11.05 27.88 10.97
CA PRO A 107 12.13 27.59 10.03
C PRO A 107 12.81 26.24 10.29
N ALA A 108 13.03 25.87 11.56
CA ALA A 108 13.61 24.58 11.94
C ALA A 108 12.67 23.40 11.56
N MET A 109 11.38 23.52 11.84
CA MET A 109 10.37 22.54 11.43
C MET A 109 10.31 22.39 9.90
N SER A 110 10.43 23.50 9.17
CA SER A 110 10.45 23.50 7.71
C SER A 110 11.68 22.77 7.16
N GLN A 111 12.86 22.92 7.78
CA GLN A 111 14.08 22.21 7.38
C GLN A 111 13.94 20.69 7.57
N ILE A 112 13.40 20.24 8.71
CA ILE A 112 13.12 18.82 8.97
C ILE A 112 12.14 18.27 7.93
N LEU A 113 11.09 19.04 7.61
CA LEU A 113 10.07 18.65 6.66
C LEU A 113 10.65 18.45 5.25
N GLU A 114 11.41 19.41 4.73
CA GLU A 114 12.02 19.31 3.41
C GLU A 114 13.06 18.18 3.33
N ALA A 115 13.87 18.00 4.38
CA ALA A 115 14.81 16.89 4.47
C ALA A 115 14.10 15.52 4.42
N ALA A 116 12.97 15.38 5.11
CA ALA A 116 12.20 14.15 5.11
C ALA A 116 11.48 13.89 3.78
N ILE A 117 10.99 14.94 3.10
CA ILE A 117 10.46 14.85 1.74
C ILE A 117 11.55 14.35 0.78
N ALA A 118 12.74 14.94 0.84
CA ALA A 118 13.88 14.54 0.01
C ALA A 118 14.28 13.07 0.26
N LYS A 119 14.40 12.68 1.54
CA LYS A 119 14.70 11.30 1.93
C LYS A 119 13.64 10.32 1.42
N THR A 120 12.36 10.61 1.63
CA THR A 120 11.26 9.72 1.22
C THR A 120 11.19 9.56 -0.29
N ASN A 121 11.42 10.65 -1.05
CA ASN A 121 11.53 10.59 -2.50
C ASN A 121 12.75 9.77 -2.96
N GLY A 122 13.88 9.86 -2.25
CA GLY A 122 15.04 9.01 -2.48
C GLY A 122 14.74 7.53 -2.24
N ASP A 123 14.06 7.21 -1.14
CA ASP A 123 13.63 5.85 -0.81
C ASP A 123 12.69 5.28 -1.89
N ILE A 124 11.70 6.08 -2.33
CA ILE A 124 10.80 5.71 -3.44
C ILE A 124 11.59 5.45 -4.73
N ARG A 125 12.52 6.35 -5.09
CA ARG A 125 13.36 6.19 -6.28
C ARG A 125 14.12 4.88 -6.22
N ASN A 126 14.76 4.58 -5.09
CA ASN A 126 15.52 3.34 -4.89
C ASN A 126 14.63 2.09 -5.05
N LEU A 127 13.43 2.10 -4.45
CA LEU A 127 12.46 1.01 -4.60
C LEU A 127 12.07 0.81 -6.08
N THR A 128 11.85 1.90 -6.82
CA THR A 128 11.48 1.83 -8.23
C THR A 128 12.62 1.48 -9.19
N MET A 129 13.88 1.78 -8.86
CA MET A 129 15.02 1.43 -9.72
C MET A 129 15.20 -0.08 -9.86
N THR A 130 14.84 -0.86 -8.84
CA THR A 130 14.90 -2.33 -8.89
C THR A 130 13.71 -2.97 -9.59
N THR A 131 12.70 -2.18 -9.98
CA THR A 131 11.49 -2.70 -10.62
C THR A 131 11.78 -3.26 -12.02
N GLY A 132 12.68 -2.64 -12.78
CA GLY A 132 13.07 -3.14 -14.12
C GLY A 132 13.73 -4.52 -14.05
N SER A 133 14.68 -4.72 -13.14
CA SER A 133 15.38 -6.01 -13.00
C SER A 133 14.49 -7.11 -12.42
N THR A 134 13.64 -6.80 -11.44
CA THR A 134 12.69 -7.77 -10.86
C THR A 134 11.58 -8.17 -11.83
N ALA A 135 11.02 -7.22 -12.57
CA ALA A 135 10.03 -7.50 -13.61
C ALA A 135 10.63 -8.28 -14.79
N GLY A 136 11.88 -7.98 -15.17
CA GLY A 136 12.61 -8.78 -16.15
C GLY A 136 12.85 -10.22 -15.67
N GLY A 137 13.17 -10.40 -14.39
CA GLY A 137 13.24 -11.70 -13.75
C GLY A 137 11.92 -12.48 -13.85
N LEU A 138 10.79 -11.84 -13.54
CA LEU A 138 9.46 -12.45 -13.66
C LEU A 138 9.15 -12.89 -15.09
N TYR A 139 9.50 -12.07 -16.07
CA TYR A 139 9.31 -12.41 -17.48
C TYR A 139 10.10 -13.66 -17.85
N LEU A 140 11.40 -13.72 -17.51
CA LEU A 140 12.26 -14.87 -17.78
C LEU A 140 11.81 -16.13 -17.03
N GLU A 141 11.39 -16.01 -15.78
CA GLU A 141 10.85 -17.12 -14.99
C GLU A 141 9.55 -17.68 -15.61
N ALA A 142 8.63 -16.80 -16.00
CA ALA A 142 7.36 -17.18 -16.59
C ALA A 142 7.55 -17.93 -17.93
N THR A 143 8.48 -17.46 -18.75
CA THR A 143 8.74 -18.07 -20.06
C THR A 143 9.56 -19.36 -19.94
N ASN A 144 10.49 -19.45 -18.99
CA ASN A 144 11.18 -20.70 -18.65
C ASN A 144 10.20 -21.75 -18.08
N LEU A 145 9.26 -21.34 -17.22
CA LEU A 145 8.22 -22.23 -16.70
C LEU A 145 7.34 -22.75 -17.85
N ALA A 146 6.92 -21.87 -18.75
CA ALA A 146 6.16 -22.27 -19.93
C ALA A 146 6.96 -23.25 -20.79
N TYR A 147 8.25 -22.97 -21.02
CA TYR A 147 9.17 -23.86 -21.74
C TYR A 147 9.21 -25.25 -21.13
N MET A 148 9.49 -25.35 -19.82
CA MET A 148 9.60 -26.63 -19.11
C MET A 148 8.31 -27.44 -19.17
N LYS A 149 7.15 -26.78 -19.02
CA LYS A 149 5.84 -27.44 -19.07
C LYS A 149 5.55 -28.04 -20.45
N VAL A 150 5.88 -27.31 -21.52
CA VAL A 150 5.71 -27.80 -22.89
C VAL A 150 6.68 -28.94 -23.20
N THR A 151 7.97 -28.79 -22.86
CA THR A 151 8.98 -29.81 -23.18
C THR A 151 8.82 -31.09 -22.38
N SER A 152 8.30 -31.01 -21.16
CA SER A 152 7.99 -32.20 -20.35
C SER A 152 6.82 -33.03 -20.90
N GLY A 153 6.07 -32.53 -21.90
CA GLY A 153 4.90 -33.19 -22.47
C GLY A 153 3.65 -33.18 -21.57
N GLY A 154 3.75 -32.64 -20.34
CA GLY A 154 2.65 -32.62 -19.38
C GLY A 154 1.59 -31.54 -19.62
N PHE A 155 1.85 -30.60 -20.53
CA PHE A 155 0.94 -29.49 -20.83
C PHE A 155 0.97 -29.13 -22.32
N SER A 156 -0.19 -28.75 -22.87
CA SER A 156 -0.20 -28.12 -24.19
C SER A 156 0.46 -26.73 -24.14
N TYR A 157 0.95 -26.26 -25.29
CA TYR A 157 1.54 -24.92 -25.43
C TYR A 157 0.61 -23.81 -24.89
N TYR A 158 -0.69 -23.89 -25.20
CA TYR A 158 -1.64 -22.87 -24.76
C TYR A 158 -1.85 -22.90 -23.24
N GLU A 159 -1.75 -24.08 -22.62
CA GLU A 159 -1.88 -24.23 -21.16
C GLU A 159 -0.67 -23.71 -20.42
N ALA A 160 0.51 -23.96 -20.96
CA ALA A 160 1.76 -23.46 -20.40
C ALA A 160 1.80 -21.92 -20.43
N ILE A 161 1.35 -21.31 -21.53
CA ILE A 161 1.30 -19.85 -21.70
C ILE A 161 0.29 -19.20 -20.77
N ARG A 162 -0.96 -19.70 -20.70
CA ARG A 162 -1.98 -19.10 -19.81
C ARG A 162 -1.57 -19.17 -18.34
N GLU A 163 -0.92 -20.25 -17.92
CA GLU A 163 -0.47 -20.43 -16.53
C GLU A 163 0.75 -19.56 -16.22
N ALA A 164 1.65 -19.35 -17.19
CA ALA A 164 2.74 -18.39 -17.06
C ALA A 164 2.24 -16.93 -16.94
N ILE A 165 1.23 -16.55 -17.72
CA ILE A 165 0.57 -15.24 -17.61
C ILE A 165 -0.09 -15.08 -16.23
N LYS A 166 -0.82 -16.11 -15.78
CA LYS A 166 -1.48 -16.10 -14.47
C LYS A 166 -0.47 -15.97 -13.34
N GLN A 167 0.61 -16.74 -13.38
CA GLN A 167 1.63 -16.75 -12.33
C GLN A 167 2.39 -15.42 -12.25
N SER A 168 2.83 -14.88 -13.39
CA SER A 168 3.48 -13.56 -13.44
C SER A 168 2.57 -12.42 -12.95
N ALA A 169 1.27 -12.45 -13.27
CA ALA A 169 0.31 -11.47 -12.78
C ALA A 169 0.00 -11.60 -11.26
N LYS A 170 0.04 -12.83 -10.74
CA LYS A 170 -0.05 -13.09 -9.28
C LYS A 170 1.16 -12.49 -8.57
N ASP A 171 2.35 -12.80 -9.05
CA ASP A 171 3.59 -12.31 -8.47
C ASP A 171 3.69 -10.79 -8.56
N GLY A 172 3.40 -10.17 -9.71
CA GLY A 172 3.44 -8.71 -9.88
C GLY A 172 4.81 -8.09 -9.59
N ALA A 173 4.96 -6.79 -9.85
CA ALA A 173 6.18 -6.07 -9.53
C ALA A 173 6.49 -6.12 -8.02
N TYR A 174 7.71 -6.55 -7.69
CA TYR A 174 8.18 -6.66 -6.31
C TYR A 174 9.52 -5.96 -6.13
N VAL A 175 9.86 -5.68 -4.88
CA VAL A 175 11.18 -5.20 -4.44
C VAL A 175 11.84 -6.26 -3.57
N LEU A 176 13.17 -6.33 -3.66
CA LEU A 176 13.99 -7.24 -2.85
C LEU A 176 14.53 -6.50 -1.63
N TYR A 177 14.42 -7.14 -0.48
CA TYR A 177 15.08 -6.79 0.77
C TYR A 177 16.04 -7.92 1.15
N GLY A 178 17.05 -7.63 1.97
CA GLY A 178 18.09 -8.61 2.32
C GLY A 178 17.60 -9.94 2.91
N ARG A 179 16.35 -10.02 3.40
CA ARG A 179 15.74 -11.25 3.93
C ARG A 179 14.40 -11.64 3.26
N GLY A 180 14.05 -11.07 2.11
CA GLY A 180 12.82 -11.45 1.41
C GLY A 180 12.33 -10.45 0.37
N ARG A 181 11.14 -10.68 -0.19
CA ARG A 181 10.50 -9.80 -1.19
C ARG A 181 9.24 -9.13 -0.65
N SER A 182 8.91 -7.94 -1.14
CA SER A 182 7.62 -7.28 -0.92
C SER A 182 7.05 -6.81 -2.25
N GLN A 183 5.73 -6.78 -2.38
CA GLN A 183 5.08 -6.10 -3.50
C GLN A 183 5.49 -4.61 -3.52
N LEU A 184 5.60 -4.03 -4.72
CA LEU A 184 6.02 -2.65 -4.92
C LEU A 184 5.05 -1.66 -4.23
N ASP A 185 3.73 -1.82 -4.40
CA ASP A 185 2.70 -0.97 -3.77
C ASP A 185 2.84 -0.98 -2.24
N VAL A 186 3.05 -2.16 -1.65
CA VAL A 186 3.21 -2.33 -0.20
C VAL A 186 4.49 -1.65 0.30
N ALA A 187 5.59 -1.78 -0.44
CA ALA A 187 6.87 -1.17 -0.10
C ALA A 187 6.79 0.36 -0.12
N ILE A 188 6.16 0.92 -1.16
CA ILE A 188 5.93 2.36 -1.27
C ILE A 188 5.03 2.87 -0.15
N ARG A 189 3.89 2.19 0.12
CA ARG A 189 3.00 2.56 1.23
C ARG A 189 3.76 2.70 2.53
N ARG A 190 4.53 1.66 2.85
CA ARG A 190 5.29 1.57 4.09
C ARG A 190 6.32 2.70 4.17
N SER A 191 7.05 2.96 3.09
CA SER A 191 8.05 4.04 3.05
C SER A 191 7.42 5.40 3.36
N VAL A 192 6.35 5.76 2.64
CA VAL A 192 5.71 7.07 2.79
C VAL A 192 5.00 7.21 4.13
N LEU A 193 4.22 6.22 4.55
CA LEU A 193 3.53 6.27 5.84
C LEU A 193 4.52 6.40 7.01
N THR A 194 5.61 5.62 6.96
CA THR A 194 6.66 5.67 8.00
C THR A 194 7.33 7.04 7.99
N GLY A 195 7.70 7.56 6.81
CA GLY A 195 8.29 8.89 6.68
C GLY A 195 7.38 9.99 7.23
N VAL A 196 6.11 10.00 6.86
CA VAL A 196 5.11 10.97 7.35
C VAL A 196 4.99 10.94 8.87
N ASN A 197 4.85 9.74 9.45
CA ASN A 197 4.64 9.61 10.88
C ASN A 197 5.90 9.97 11.69
N GLN A 198 7.09 9.56 11.21
CA GLN A 198 8.36 9.95 11.83
C GLN A 198 8.60 11.46 11.76
N THR A 199 8.32 12.09 10.61
CA THR A 199 8.42 13.54 10.49
C THR A 199 7.44 14.24 11.41
N SER A 200 6.17 13.79 11.45
CA SER A 200 5.20 14.36 12.40
C SER A 200 5.66 14.24 13.85
N GLY A 201 6.26 13.12 14.24
CA GLY A 201 6.85 12.94 15.56
C GLY A 201 7.95 13.96 15.85
N LYS A 202 8.86 14.18 14.90
CA LYS A 202 9.93 15.20 15.03
C LYS A 202 9.39 16.63 15.11
N LEU A 203 8.34 16.95 14.37
CA LEU A 203 7.68 18.25 14.48
C LEU A 203 6.97 18.41 15.84
N THR A 204 6.36 17.34 16.34
CA THR A 204 5.74 17.31 17.67
C THR A 204 6.80 17.52 18.75
N GLU A 205 7.98 16.89 18.62
CA GLU A 205 9.10 17.09 19.56
C GLU A 205 9.55 18.55 19.60
N LEU A 206 9.79 19.19 18.45
CA LEU A 206 10.15 20.61 18.41
C LEU A 206 9.08 21.51 19.03
N TYR A 207 7.82 21.28 18.68
CA TYR A 207 6.70 22.02 19.24
C TYR A 207 6.62 21.86 20.76
N SER A 208 6.87 20.65 21.26
CA SER A 208 6.81 20.31 22.67
C SER A 208 7.95 20.95 23.45
N GLU A 209 9.15 21.04 22.87
CA GLU A 209 10.27 21.79 23.43
C GLU A 209 9.96 23.29 23.50
N ASP A 210 9.43 23.87 22.41
CA ASP A 210 9.06 25.30 22.36
C ASP A 210 8.01 25.67 23.42
N MET A 211 7.06 24.76 23.69
CA MET A 211 5.96 24.97 24.63
C MET A 211 6.22 24.41 26.04
N GLY A 212 7.43 23.94 26.32
CA GLY A 212 7.81 23.40 27.63
C GLY A 212 6.99 22.19 28.07
N ALA A 213 6.49 21.37 27.14
CA ALA A 213 5.81 20.13 27.47
C ALA A 213 6.80 19.12 28.05
N GLU A 214 6.40 18.43 29.12
CA GLU A 214 7.24 17.43 29.77
C GLU A 214 6.76 15.99 29.59
N TYR A 215 5.54 15.82 29.06
CA TYR A 215 4.89 14.53 28.88
C TYR A 215 4.31 14.40 27.47
N TYR A 216 4.20 13.16 27.01
CA TYR A 216 3.47 12.80 25.80
C TYR A 216 2.32 11.87 26.13
N GLU A 217 1.19 12.07 25.47
CA GLU A 217 0.15 11.04 25.37
C GLU A 217 0.22 10.40 23.98
N THR A 218 0.18 9.07 23.93
CA THR A 218 0.14 8.31 22.68
C THR A 218 -1.28 8.21 22.16
N THR A 219 -1.45 8.23 20.84
CA THR A 219 -2.75 7.97 20.22
C THR A 219 -3.19 6.52 20.46
N ALA A 220 -4.49 6.26 20.37
CA ALA A 220 -5.07 4.92 20.43
C ALA A 220 -6.05 4.72 19.27
N HIS A 221 -6.11 3.51 18.73
CA HIS A 221 -7.07 3.12 17.70
C HIS A 221 -7.42 1.64 17.79
N SER A 222 -8.63 1.28 17.35
CA SER A 222 -9.01 -0.12 17.20
C SER A 222 -8.09 -0.83 16.20
N GLY A 223 -7.77 -2.10 16.48
CA GLY A 223 -6.97 -2.92 15.60
C GLY A 223 -5.48 -2.55 15.58
N ALA A 224 -4.96 -2.02 16.69
CA ALA A 224 -3.53 -2.02 16.96
C ALA A 224 -2.99 -3.45 16.93
N ARG A 225 -1.74 -3.62 16.49
CA ARG A 225 -1.07 -4.93 16.65
C ARG A 225 -0.82 -5.17 18.15
N PRO A 226 -0.78 -6.42 18.64
CA PRO A 226 -0.67 -6.70 20.07
C PRO A 226 0.48 -5.97 20.78
N SER A 227 1.68 -5.97 20.21
CA SER A 227 2.84 -5.24 20.78
C SER A 227 2.69 -3.72 20.81
N HIS A 228 1.74 -3.18 20.05
CA HIS A 228 1.37 -1.76 20.04
C HIS A 228 0.07 -1.51 20.79
N ALA A 229 -0.55 -2.50 21.43
CA ALA A 229 -1.66 -2.21 22.33
C ALA A 229 -1.14 -1.65 23.66
N GLU A 230 0.03 -2.11 24.10
CA GLU A 230 0.65 -1.84 25.41
C GLU A 230 0.87 -0.35 25.73
N TRP A 231 1.01 0.48 24.70
CA TRP A 231 1.25 1.92 24.84
C TRP A 231 0.01 2.78 24.63
N GLN A 232 -1.17 2.24 24.26
CA GLN A 232 -2.27 3.03 23.70
C GLN A 232 -2.88 3.98 24.74
N GLY A 233 -3.02 5.27 24.39
CA GLY A 233 -3.67 6.26 25.26
C GLY A 233 -2.94 6.50 26.58
N ARG A 234 -1.68 6.08 26.68
CA ARG A 234 -0.88 6.22 27.89
C ARG A 234 -0.09 7.52 27.84
N VAL A 235 0.10 8.11 29.02
CA VAL A 235 0.94 9.28 29.21
C VAL A 235 2.33 8.83 29.66
N PHE A 236 3.36 9.42 29.08
CA PHE A 236 4.77 9.11 29.30
C PHE A 236 5.55 10.37 29.62
N LYS A 237 6.57 10.28 30.47
CA LYS A 237 7.53 11.38 30.67
C LYS A 237 8.51 11.39 29.49
N ILE A 238 8.74 12.56 28.90
CA ILE A 238 9.61 12.69 27.71
C ILE A 238 11.06 12.33 28.06
N ARG A 239 11.57 12.89 29.16
CA ARG A 239 12.94 12.66 29.66
C ARG A 239 12.88 12.06 31.07
N GLY A 240 13.54 10.91 31.26
CA GLY A 240 13.48 10.15 32.52
C GLY A 240 12.10 9.52 32.75
N SER A 241 11.78 9.25 34.02
CA SER A 241 10.48 8.73 34.46
C SER A 241 9.98 9.53 35.66
N ALA A 242 8.68 9.46 35.94
CA ALA A 242 8.05 10.02 37.12
C ALA A 242 7.03 9.01 37.70
N PRO A 243 6.59 9.15 38.96
CA PRO A 243 5.55 8.28 39.52
C PRO A 243 4.31 8.25 38.61
N GLY A 244 3.95 7.06 38.11
CA GLY A 244 2.83 6.86 37.18
C GLY A 244 3.12 7.17 35.70
N TYR A 245 4.28 7.73 35.36
CA TYR A 245 4.67 8.11 33.99
C TYR A 245 6.03 7.50 33.62
N PRO A 246 6.04 6.33 32.96
CA PRO A 246 7.29 5.71 32.54
C PRO A 246 7.96 6.52 31.43
N ASN A 247 9.23 6.21 31.14
CA ASN A 247 9.97 6.90 30.09
C ASN A 247 9.37 6.61 28.71
N PHE A 248 9.19 7.67 27.92
CA PHE A 248 8.58 7.60 26.59
C PHE A 248 9.38 6.71 25.62
N ALA A 249 10.66 6.99 25.42
CA ALA A 249 11.45 6.28 24.42
C ALA A 249 11.70 4.82 24.81
N GLU A 250 12.00 4.55 26.08
CA GLU A 250 12.27 3.19 26.58
C GLU A 250 11.03 2.29 26.50
N THR A 251 9.86 2.81 26.91
CA THR A 251 8.64 1.98 26.94
C THR A 251 8.08 1.75 25.54
N THR A 252 8.23 2.73 24.65
CA THR A 252 7.64 2.68 23.31
C THR A 252 8.62 2.19 22.24
N GLY A 253 9.91 2.13 22.53
CA GLY A 253 10.95 1.91 21.53
C GLY A 253 10.96 3.00 20.43
N TYR A 254 10.47 4.21 20.72
CA TYR A 254 10.51 5.33 19.78
C TYR A 254 11.94 5.55 19.27
N GLY A 255 12.08 5.77 17.96
CA GLY A 255 13.38 5.83 17.28
C GLY A 255 13.87 4.50 16.71
N THR A 256 13.22 3.37 17.04
CA THR A 256 13.50 2.07 16.42
C THR A 256 12.51 1.75 15.30
N GLY A 257 12.87 0.80 14.43
CA GLY A 257 11.97 0.35 13.35
C GLY A 257 10.70 -0.35 13.86
N ALA A 258 10.77 -1.03 15.01
CA ALA A 258 9.66 -1.76 15.59
C ALA A 258 8.81 -0.92 16.56
N GLY A 259 9.32 0.19 17.09
CA GLY A 259 8.63 1.02 18.08
C GLY A 259 7.72 2.09 17.50
N LEU A 260 7.47 3.15 18.29
CA LEU A 260 6.50 4.21 18.00
C LEU A 260 6.91 4.98 16.76
N CYS A 261 5.92 5.31 15.93
CA CYS A 261 6.13 5.89 14.60
C CYS A 261 7.04 5.03 13.67
N GLY A 262 7.32 3.78 14.04
CA GLY A 262 8.12 2.83 13.26
C GLY A 262 7.38 2.29 12.03
N TRP A 263 7.89 1.18 11.48
CA TRP A 263 7.46 0.64 10.19
C TRP A 263 5.94 0.42 10.11
N ASN A 264 5.28 1.16 9.21
CA ASN A 264 3.85 1.06 8.93
C ASN A 264 2.95 1.28 10.17
N CYS A 265 3.47 1.94 11.21
CA CYS A 265 2.74 2.24 12.43
C CYS A 265 1.78 3.43 12.21
N ARG A 266 0.55 3.31 12.72
CA ARG A 266 -0.45 4.39 12.72
C ARG A 266 -0.59 5.07 14.08
N HIS A 267 0.20 4.67 15.07
CA HIS A 267 0.27 5.38 16.34
C HIS A 267 1.22 6.56 16.21
N SER A 268 0.82 7.66 16.81
CA SER A 268 1.61 8.88 17.00
C SER A 268 1.49 9.33 18.45
N PHE A 269 1.97 10.52 18.77
CA PHE A 269 1.92 11.10 20.10
C PHE A 269 1.72 12.63 20.01
N TYR A 270 1.33 13.25 21.12
CA TYR A 270 1.14 14.70 21.26
C TYR A 270 1.57 15.17 22.65
N PRO A 271 1.93 16.46 22.82
CA PRO A 271 2.25 17.02 24.13
C PRO A 271 1.08 16.92 25.11
N PHE A 272 1.44 16.63 26.36
CA PHE A 272 0.52 16.53 27.48
C PHE A 272 1.03 17.39 28.64
N TRP A 273 0.17 18.25 29.17
CA TRP A 273 0.46 19.11 30.33
C TRP A 273 -0.43 18.71 31.50
N PRO A 274 0.11 18.09 32.57
CA PRO A 274 -0.68 17.79 33.75
C PRO A 274 -1.39 19.03 34.30
N GLY A 275 -2.68 18.90 34.61
CA GLY A 275 -3.52 20.02 35.06
C GLY A 275 -4.14 20.88 33.95
N ILE A 276 -3.66 20.77 32.70
CA ILE A 276 -4.21 21.47 31.53
C ILE A 276 -4.82 20.47 30.54
N SER A 277 -4.06 19.46 30.15
CA SER A 277 -4.50 18.41 29.23
C SER A 277 -5.47 17.45 29.92
N LYS A 278 -6.51 17.05 29.18
CA LYS A 278 -7.38 15.93 29.54
C LYS A 278 -6.93 14.70 28.73
N PRO A 279 -6.90 13.49 29.33
CA PRO A 279 -6.63 12.27 28.58
C PRO A 279 -7.55 12.14 27.36
N GLY A 280 -6.97 11.79 26.21
CA GLY A 280 -7.69 11.65 24.96
C GLY A 280 -8.56 10.39 24.89
N TYR A 281 -8.30 9.42 25.76
CA TYR A 281 -8.95 8.10 25.75
C TYR A 281 -9.34 7.67 27.17
N SER A 282 -10.57 7.21 27.35
CA SER A 282 -11.02 6.59 28.59
C SER A 282 -10.55 5.13 28.69
N ALA A 283 -10.44 4.60 29.91
CA ALA A 283 -10.12 3.19 30.14
C ALA A 283 -11.10 2.27 29.40
N ASP A 284 -12.41 2.53 29.53
CA ASP A 284 -13.46 1.76 28.84
C ASP A 284 -13.27 1.73 27.32
N ARG A 285 -12.81 2.85 26.73
CA ARG A 285 -12.57 2.95 25.28
C ARG A 285 -11.34 2.16 24.85
N LEU A 286 -10.29 2.14 25.67
CA LEU A 286 -9.09 1.35 25.42
C LEU A 286 -9.39 -0.16 25.53
N GLU A 287 -10.12 -0.57 26.57
CA GLU A 287 -10.59 -1.96 26.70
C GLU A 287 -11.49 -2.38 25.53
N GLU A 288 -12.33 -1.46 25.05
CA GLU A 288 -13.18 -1.70 23.89
C GLU A 288 -12.37 -1.94 22.59
N TYR A 289 -11.20 -1.33 22.44
CA TYR A 289 -10.35 -1.50 21.26
C TYR A 289 -9.70 -2.88 21.17
N ASP A 290 -9.39 -3.49 22.32
CA ASP A 290 -8.76 -4.80 22.39
C ASP A 290 -9.77 -5.95 22.47
N ARG A 291 -11.04 -5.65 22.78
CA ARG A 291 -12.10 -6.65 22.92
C ARG A 291 -12.40 -7.37 21.59
N ALA A 292 -12.39 -8.70 21.65
CA ALA A 292 -12.97 -9.53 20.59
C ALA A 292 -14.50 -9.39 20.61
N LYS A 293 -15.06 -8.71 19.61
CA LYS A 293 -16.49 -8.36 19.56
C LYS A 293 -17.17 -8.59 18.21
N TYR A 294 -16.40 -8.95 17.18
CA TYR A 294 -16.94 -9.17 15.84
C TYR A 294 -17.13 -10.65 15.56
N LYS A 295 -18.38 -11.08 15.33
CA LYS A 295 -18.69 -12.47 15.02
C LYS A 295 -18.48 -12.75 13.54
N TYR A 296 -17.64 -13.74 13.21
CA TYR A 296 -17.46 -14.20 11.84
C TYR A 296 -17.19 -15.70 11.80
N LYS A 297 -17.97 -16.45 11.01
CA LYS A 297 -17.87 -17.92 10.87
C LYS A 297 -17.82 -18.68 12.21
N GLY A 298 -18.59 -18.24 13.20
CA GLY A 298 -18.66 -18.87 14.52
C GLY A 298 -17.62 -18.39 15.53
N ASN A 299 -16.58 -17.66 15.09
CA ASN A 299 -15.54 -17.11 15.96
C ASN A 299 -15.82 -15.66 16.33
N LEU A 300 -15.44 -15.26 17.55
CA LEU A 300 -15.34 -13.86 17.97
C LEU A 300 -13.93 -13.35 17.62
N LEU A 301 -13.87 -12.22 16.93
CA LEU A 301 -12.65 -11.62 16.44
C LEU A 301 -12.47 -10.21 17.02
N THR A 302 -11.22 -9.85 17.24
CA THR A 302 -10.77 -8.47 17.51
C THR A 302 -10.81 -7.63 16.24
N ASP A 303 -10.77 -6.30 16.39
CA ASP A 303 -10.68 -5.40 15.22
C ASP A 303 -9.38 -5.62 14.42
N TYR A 304 -8.29 -6.01 15.11
CA TYR A 304 -7.02 -6.34 14.47
C TYR A 304 -7.15 -7.54 13.54
N GLU A 305 -7.71 -8.65 14.03
CA GLU A 305 -7.93 -9.87 13.23
C GLU A 305 -8.87 -9.59 12.06
N CYS A 306 -9.95 -8.84 12.29
CA CYS A 306 -10.84 -8.46 11.20
C CYS A 306 -10.12 -7.62 10.14
N SER A 307 -9.24 -6.71 10.55
CA SER A 307 -8.42 -5.93 9.61
C SER A 307 -7.47 -6.80 8.78
N GLN A 308 -6.90 -7.87 9.36
CA GLN A 308 -6.04 -8.81 8.64
C GLN A 308 -6.84 -9.60 7.60
N ILE A 309 -8.03 -10.08 7.97
CA ILE A 309 -8.93 -10.79 7.05
C ILE A 309 -9.38 -9.87 5.91
N GLN A 310 -9.79 -8.63 6.22
CA GLN A 310 -10.17 -7.63 5.21
C GLN A 310 -9.03 -7.37 4.21
N ARG A 311 -7.81 -7.15 4.72
CA ARG A 311 -6.61 -6.97 3.88
C ARG A 311 -6.30 -8.21 3.04
N GLY A 312 -6.56 -9.41 3.55
CA GLY A 312 -6.49 -10.65 2.79
C GLY A 312 -7.40 -10.62 1.57
N PHE A 313 -8.69 -10.32 1.77
CA PHE A 313 -9.65 -10.18 0.67
C PHE A 313 -9.27 -9.10 -0.34
N GLU A 314 -8.88 -7.90 0.14
CA GLU A 314 -8.46 -6.80 -0.74
C GLU A 314 -7.26 -7.20 -1.61
N ARG A 315 -6.24 -7.87 -1.05
CA ARG A 315 -5.09 -8.38 -1.81
C ARG A 315 -5.52 -9.38 -2.87
N THR A 316 -6.36 -10.36 -2.53
CA THR A 316 -6.87 -11.34 -3.50
C THR A 316 -7.69 -10.67 -4.62
N ILE A 317 -8.47 -9.63 -4.31
CA ILE A 317 -9.22 -8.88 -5.32
C ILE A 317 -8.26 -8.12 -6.25
N ARG A 318 -7.22 -7.44 -5.73
CA ARG A 318 -6.21 -6.77 -6.55
C ARG A 318 -5.45 -7.76 -7.44
N GLU A 319 -5.07 -8.92 -6.90
CA GLU A 319 -4.46 -10.03 -7.65
C GLU A 319 -5.33 -10.47 -8.83
N LYS A 320 -6.60 -10.80 -8.59
CA LYS A 320 -7.54 -11.21 -9.65
C LYS A 320 -7.73 -10.14 -10.71
N LYS A 321 -7.78 -8.86 -10.32
CA LYS A 321 -7.85 -7.75 -11.27
C LYS A 321 -6.59 -7.68 -12.14
N ARG A 322 -5.39 -7.87 -11.58
CA ARG A 322 -4.16 -7.94 -12.39
C ARG A 322 -4.21 -9.11 -13.37
N ILE A 323 -4.62 -10.32 -12.93
CA ILE A 323 -4.75 -11.49 -13.80
C ILE A 323 -5.69 -11.21 -14.98
N LEU A 324 -6.87 -10.64 -14.72
CA LEU A 324 -7.83 -10.31 -15.78
C LEU A 324 -7.30 -9.26 -16.75
N ALA A 325 -6.58 -8.26 -16.25
CA ALA A 325 -5.94 -7.25 -17.09
C ALA A 325 -4.85 -7.89 -17.99
N SER A 326 -4.02 -8.78 -17.43
CA SER A 326 -3.01 -9.53 -18.17
C SER A 326 -3.62 -10.45 -19.23
N TYR A 327 -4.72 -11.15 -18.94
CA TYR A 327 -5.43 -11.97 -19.93
C TYR A 327 -6.05 -11.12 -21.04
N ASP A 328 -6.69 -10.00 -20.71
CA ASP A 328 -7.22 -9.06 -21.73
C ASP A 328 -6.10 -8.54 -22.64
N ALA A 329 -4.95 -8.17 -22.07
CA ALA A 329 -3.77 -7.74 -22.84
C ALA A 329 -3.22 -8.87 -23.73
N ALA A 330 -3.16 -10.10 -23.22
CA ALA A 330 -2.71 -11.27 -23.96
C ALA A 330 -3.64 -11.64 -25.13
N MET A 331 -4.95 -11.57 -24.92
CA MET A 331 -5.94 -11.83 -25.98
C MET A 331 -5.87 -10.79 -27.10
N LYS A 332 -5.60 -9.53 -26.78
CA LYS A 332 -5.43 -8.45 -27.78
C LYS A 332 -4.14 -8.53 -28.58
N GLU A 333 -3.12 -9.20 -28.05
CA GLU A 333 -1.82 -9.38 -28.71
C GLU A 333 -1.78 -10.66 -29.56
N SER A 334 -2.66 -11.63 -29.31
CA SER A 334 -2.66 -12.90 -30.03
C SER A 334 -3.52 -12.82 -31.30
N ASP A 335 -2.99 -13.29 -32.43
CA ASP A 335 -3.75 -13.53 -33.66
C ASP A 335 -4.27 -14.97 -33.77
N ASN A 336 -4.03 -15.82 -32.77
CA ASN A 336 -4.34 -17.25 -32.81
C ASN A 336 -5.65 -17.55 -32.06
N GLU A 337 -6.71 -17.90 -32.79
CA GLU A 337 -8.03 -18.17 -32.22
C GLU A 337 -8.04 -19.23 -31.11
N ALA A 338 -7.24 -20.29 -31.23
CA ALA A 338 -7.16 -21.33 -30.20
C ALA A 338 -6.50 -20.82 -28.91
N GLN A 339 -5.49 -19.95 -29.04
CA GLN A 339 -4.86 -19.29 -27.90
C GLN A 339 -5.81 -18.30 -27.24
N ILE A 340 -6.49 -17.47 -28.03
CA ILE A 340 -7.49 -16.51 -27.55
C ILE A 340 -8.59 -17.24 -26.78
N LYS A 341 -9.16 -18.30 -27.36
CA LYS A 341 -10.22 -19.10 -26.71
C LYS A 341 -9.76 -19.69 -25.39
N CYS A 342 -8.56 -20.26 -25.33
CA CYS A 342 -8.02 -20.83 -24.10
C CYS A 342 -7.80 -19.79 -23.00
N ILE A 343 -7.34 -18.58 -23.35
CA ILE A 343 -7.21 -17.46 -22.40
C ILE A 343 -8.60 -16.94 -21.97
N GLN A 344 -9.57 -16.90 -22.89
CA GLN A 344 -10.94 -16.44 -22.66
C GLN A 344 -11.70 -17.33 -21.66
N ASP A 345 -11.48 -18.64 -21.69
CA ASP A 345 -12.07 -19.58 -20.72
C ASP A 345 -11.59 -19.28 -19.30
N ASP A 346 -10.27 -19.12 -19.10
CA ASP A 346 -9.67 -18.73 -17.83
C ASP A 346 -10.09 -17.32 -17.40
N PHE A 347 -10.17 -16.37 -18.34
CA PHE A 347 -10.67 -15.01 -18.09
C PHE A 347 -12.09 -15.05 -17.53
N SER A 348 -12.96 -15.89 -18.11
CA SER A 348 -14.35 -16.03 -17.68
C SER A 348 -14.44 -16.63 -16.27
N SER A 349 -13.65 -17.68 -16.01
CA SER A 349 -13.56 -18.29 -14.68
C SER A 349 -13.07 -17.30 -13.61
N VAL A 350 -11.95 -16.61 -13.86
CA VAL A 350 -11.39 -15.63 -12.91
C VAL A 350 -12.33 -14.44 -12.72
N SER A 351 -13.12 -14.06 -13.74
CA SER A 351 -14.13 -13.01 -13.63
C SER A 351 -15.23 -13.37 -12.64
N VAL A 352 -15.70 -14.63 -12.66
CA VAL A 352 -16.67 -15.15 -11.69
C VAL A 352 -16.07 -15.17 -10.29
N GLU A 353 -14.84 -15.68 -10.14
CA GLU A 353 -14.14 -15.71 -8.86
C GLU A 353 -13.92 -14.30 -8.29
N LEU A 354 -13.59 -13.31 -9.11
CA LEU A 354 -13.46 -11.91 -8.70
C LEU A 354 -14.77 -11.40 -8.11
N LYS A 355 -15.90 -11.64 -8.79
CA LYS A 355 -17.22 -11.20 -8.30
C LYS A 355 -17.60 -11.88 -6.99
N GLN A 356 -17.30 -13.16 -6.87
CA GLN A 356 -17.49 -13.90 -5.63
C GLN A 356 -16.64 -13.31 -4.49
N LYS A 357 -15.36 -13.00 -4.72
CA LYS A 357 -14.48 -12.37 -3.71
C LYS A 357 -14.91 -10.96 -3.34
N GLU A 358 -15.35 -10.14 -4.31
CA GLU A 358 -15.95 -8.82 -4.05
C GLU A 358 -17.20 -8.94 -3.17
N LYS A 359 -18.05 -9.95 -3.38
CA LYS A 359 -19.23 -10.23 -2.56
C LYS A 359 -18.84 -10.70 -1.15
N GLU A 360 -17.86 -11.60 -1.04
CA GLU A 360 -17.33 -12.09 0.25
C GLU A 360 -16.76 -10.95 1.09
N LEU A 361 -15.96 -10.05 0.50
CA LEU A 361 -15.44 -8.87 1.18
C LEU A 361 -16.57 -7.96 1.68
N LYS A 362 -17.56 -7.66 0.83
CA LYS A 362 -18.71 -6.84 1.23
C LYS A 362 -19.49 -7.48 2.37
N ASN A 363 -19.74 -8.78 2.29
CA ASN A 363 -20.44 -9.51 3.35
C ASN A 363 -19.62 -9.53 4.66
N PHE A 364 -18.31 -9.74 4.56
CA PHE A 364 -17.40 -9.69 5.70
C PHE A 364 -17.44 -8.32 6.38
N CYS A 365 -17.26 -7.23 5.62
CA CYS A 365 -17.35 -5.86 6.13
C CYS A 365 -18.70 -5.59 6.79
N ARG A 366 -19.82 -5.98 6.15
CA ARG A 366 -21.17 -5.84 6.71
C ARG A 366 -21.33 -6.60 8.03
N THR A 367 -20.87 -7.84 8.09
CA THR A 367 -21.03 -8.72 9.27
C THR A 367 -20.16 -8.27 10.44
N THR A 368 -18.98 -7.70 10.15
CA THR A 368 -18.02 -7.22 11.15
C THR A 368 -18.12 -5.73 11.43
N ASN A 369 -19.14 -5.05 10.92
CA ASN A 369 -19.32 -3.59 11.03
C ASN A 369 -18.07 -2.77 10.61
N ARG A 370 -17.30 -3.28 9.66
CA ARG A 370 -16.11 -2.59 9.12
C ARG A 370 -16.47 -1.84 7.86
N SER A 371 -15.78 -0.72 7.62
CA SER A 371 -15.95 0.06 6.40
C SER A 371 -15.41 -0.71 5.18
N TYR A 372 -16.23 -0.78 4.14
CA TYR A 372 -15.79 -1.17 2.81
C TYR A 372 -15.25 0.05 2.08
N ASP A 373 -14.00 -0.04 1.64
CA ASP A 373 -13.35 1.02 0.88
C ASP A 373 -13.00 0.51 -0.52
N SER A 374 -13.72 1.02 -1.52
CA SER A 374 -13.49 0.64 -2.91
C SER A 374 -12.12 1.07 -3.42
N THR A 375 -11.56 2.17 -2.90
CA THR A 375 -10.27 2.71 -3.35
C THR A 375 -9.14 1.72 -3.13
N ARG A 376 -9.20 0.94 -2.04
CA ARG A 376 -8.23 -0.12 -1.68
C ARG A 376 -8.28 -1.34 -2.60
N THR A 377 -9.27 -1.40 -3.49
CA THR A 377 -9.41 -2.44 -4.51
C THR A 377 -9.47 -1.88 -5.94
N GLN A 378 -9.49 -0.56 -6.12
CA GLN A 378 -9.56 0.10 -7.43
C GLN A 378 -8.16 0.45 -7.93
N VAL A 379 -7.96 0.35 -9.25
CA VAL A 379 -6.63 0.45 -9.87
C VAL A 379 -6.43 1.78 -10.61
N VAL A 380 -7.42 2.69 -10.66
CA VAL A 380 -7.26 3.98 -11.39
C VAL A 380 -8.03 5.12 -10.71
N ALA A 381 -7.33 6.23 -10.43
CA ALA A 381 -7.91 7.51 -10.01
C ALA A 381 -7.96 8.50 -11.19
N TYR A 382 -9.09 9.18 -11.39
CA TYR A 382 -9.31 10.24 -12.40
C TYR A 382 -9.34 11.62 -11.72
N LYS A 383 -8.77 12.63 -12.38
CA LYS A 383 -8.67 14.01 -11.88
C LYS A 383 -9.49 14.99 -12.72
N ASP A 384 -9.92 16.08 -12.09
CA ASP A 384 -10.32 17.30 -12.80
C ASP A 384 -9.12 18.18 -13.15
N SER A 385 -9.40 19.30 -13.82
CA SER A 385 -8.43 20.31 -14.25
C SER A 385 -7.70 21.03 -13.10
N SER A 386 -8.23 20.97 -11.87
CA SER A 386 -7.58 21.52 -10.67
C SER A 386 -6.65 20.52 -9.98
N GLY A 387 -6.58 19.29 -10.50
CA GLY A 387 -5.78 18.22 -9.94
C GLY A 387 -6.47 17.49 -8.76
N LYS A 388 -7.72 17.83 -8.46
CA LYS A 388 -8.56 17.17 -7.45
C LYS A 388 -9.15 15.88 -8.03
N ILE A 389 -9.19 14.83 -7.22
CA ILE A 389 -9.81 13.57 -7.61
C ILE A 389 -11.31 13.77 -7.65
N VAL A 390 -11.90 13.54 -8.82
CA VAL A 390 -13.35 13.62 -8.99
C VAL A 390 -13.99 12.25 -9.18
N ASN A 391 -13.22 11.22 -9.54
CA ASN A 391 -13.76 9.88 -9.70
C ASN A 391 -12.69 8.78 -9.62
N PHE A 392 -13.10 7.58 -9.21
CA PHE A 392 -12.36 6.35 -9.45
C PHE A 392 -13.11 5.55 -10.51
N GLY A 393 -12.51 5.39 -11.70
CA GLY A 393 -13.18 4.65 -12.77
C GLY A 393 -12.97 3.15 -12.64
N ARG A 394 -13.64 2.40 -13.51
CA ARG A 394 -13.43 0.95 -13.63
C ARG A 394 -12.00 0.67 -14.06
N SER A 395 -11.31 -0.25 -13.37
CA SER A 395 -10.01 -0.76 -13.82
C SER A 395 -10.12 -1.36 -15.23
N THR A 396 -9.00 -1.49 -15.96
CA THR A 396 -8.98 -2.18 -17.27
C THR A 396 -9.63 -3.56 -17.16
N ALA A 397 -9.32 -4.30 -16.09
CA ALA A 397 -10.00 -5.56 -15.75
C ALA A 397 -11.51 -5.43 -15.61
N GLN A 398 -12.03 -4.42 -14.90
CA GLN A 398 -13.48 -4.23 -14.76
C GLN A 398 -14.16 -3.80 -16.07
N LYS A 399 -13.44 -3.08 -16.94
CA LYS A 399 -13.92 -2.75 -18.30
C LYS A 399 -13.97 -4.01 -19.16
N ALA A 400 -12.93 -4.84 -19.12
CA ALA A 400 -12.86 -6.11 -19.84
C ALA A 400 -13.96 -7.08 -19.36
N VAL A 401 -14.16 -7.22 -18.04
CA VAL A 401 -15.26 -8.05 -17.48
C VAL A 401 -16.62 -7.57 -17.97
N TRP A 402 -16.83 -6.25 -18.04
CA TRP A 402 -18.11 -5.71 -18.49
C TRP A 402 -18.31 -5.83 -20.00
N ALA A 403 -17.24 -5.68 -20.80
CA ALA A 403 -17.28 -5.94 -22.23
C ALA A 403 -17.62 -7.41 -22.50
N ASN A 404 -16.96 -8.35 -21.80
CA ASN A 404 -17.25 -9.78 -21.90
C ASN A 404 -18.71 -10.12 -21.56
N LYS A 405 -19.28 -9.46 -20.54
CA LYS A 405 -20.70 -9.63 -20.17
C LYS A 405 -21.68 -9.11 -21.25
N LYS A 406 -21.26 -8.20 -22.12
CA LYS A 406 -22.10 -7.69 -23.22
C LYS A 406 -22.01 -8.53 -24.49
N SER A 407 -20.89 -9.23 -24.66
CA SER A 407 -20.63 -10.08 -25.83
C SER A 407 -21.24 -11.48 -25.70
N ASN A 408 -21.56 -11.90 -24.48
CA ASN A 408 -22.35 -13.09 -24.13
C ASN A 408 -23.77 -12.69 -23.76
#